data_AF-A0AAN7YMD9-F1
#
_entry.id   AF-A0AAN7YMD9-F1
#
_cell.length_a   1.000
_cell.length_b   1.000
_cell.length_c   1.000
_cell.angle_alpha   90.00
_cell.angle_beta   90.00
_cell.angle_gamma   90.00
#
_symmetry.space_group_name_H-M   'P 1'
#
loop_
_entity.id
_entity.type
_entity.pdbx_description
1 polymer ?
#
loop_
_entity_poly.entity_id
_entity_poly.type
_entity_poly.pdbx_seq_one_letter_code
_entity_poly.pdbx_strand_id
1 'polypeptide(L)'
;MTAGMAATSKQAATETLDLLEDRLRRVQYILNGDSAARDTTLDKHATTTTSALSRLHHLERTLQQLTVRSPAVAEVLALHKSHPSLFHPTSPSTPTLSAAELAALVLSHTKLITTNSTNLSNLASTPISDPAPLTKLISLRQRIEAVSQKQDEHARGVAELRTRSARIVEHWVEQGCLGMGDKWAEWEERLRGMEIAVRRREGARRREEGIV
;
A
#
# COMPACT_ATOMS: atom_id res chain seq x y z
N MET A 1 -2.06 86.70 -9.87
CA MET A 1 -1.67 85.58 -8.97
C MET A 1 -2.77 84.52 -8.79
N THR A 2 -3.84 84.47 -9.59
CA THR A 2 -4.93 83.49 -9.46
C THR A 2 -4.89 82.33 -10.46
N ALA A 3 -4.08 82.42 -11.52
CA ALA A 3 -3.95 81.34 -12.52
C ALA A 3 -3.07 80.16 -12.07
N GLY A 4 -2.10 80.40 -11.16
CA GLY A 4 -1.20 79.35 -10.67
C GLY A 4 -1.86 78.34 -9.72
N MET A 5 -2.78 78.78 -8.86
CA MET A 5 -3.49 77.90 -7.91
C MET A 5 -4.54 76.99 -8.60
N ALA A 6 -5.12 77.44 -9.71
CA ALA A 6 -6.04 76.62 -10.49
C ALA A 6 -5.32 75.49 -11.24
N ALA A 7 -4.06 75.71 -11.66
CA ALA A 7 -3.24 74.70 -12.31
C ALA A 7 -2.76 73.63 -11.31
N THR A 8 -2.33 74.02 -10.10
CA THR A 8 -1.90 73.07 -9.07
C THR A 8 -3.05 72.21 -8.55
N SER A 9 -4.28 72.74 -8.47
CA SER A 9 -5.46 71.96 -8.08
C SER A 9 -5.85 70.94 -9.17
N LYS A 10 -5.70 71.28 -10.45
CA LYS A 10 -5.95 70.34 -11.55
C LYS A 10 -4.90 69.21 -11.57
N GLN A 11 -3.64 69.54 -11.28
CA GLN A 11 -2.55 68.58 -11.26
C GLN A 11 -2.59 67.63 -10.05
N ALA A 12 -2.93 68.14 -8.86
CA ALA A 12 -3.18 67.28 -7.71
C ALA A 12 -4.38 66.34 -7.94
N ALA A 13 -5.43 66.81 -8.62
CA ALA A 13 -6.58 65.97 -8.97
C ALA A 13 -6.18 64.82 -9.91
N THR A 14 -5.35 65.08 -10.94
CA THR A 14 -4.87 64.02 -11.84
C THR A 14 -3.97 63.02 -11.12
N GLU A 15 -3.07 63.47 -10.25
CA GLU A 15 -2.19 62.58 -9.47
C GLU A 15 -2.99 61.68 -8.51
N THR A 16 -4.04 62.21 -7.87
CA THR A 16 -4.92 61.39 -7.02
C THR A 16 -5.75 60.40 -7.84
N LEU A 17 -6.12 60.76 -9.07
CA LEU A 17 -6.87 59.88 -9.97
C LEU A 17 -5.99 58.74 -10.47
N ASP A 18 -4.74 59.02 -10.82
CA ASP A 18 -3.75 58.01 -11.20
C ASP A 18 -3.45 57.06 -10.04
N LEU A 19 -3.29 57.56 -8.81
CA LEU A 19 -3.08 56.71 -7.62
C LEU A 19 -4.31 55.82 -7.33
N LEU A 20 -5.52 56.37 -7.49
CA LEU A 20 -6.75 55.59 -7.35
C LEU A 20 -6.88 54.55 -8.46
N GLU A 21 -6.50 54.88 -9.69
CA GLU A 21 -6.49 53.95 -10.81
C GLU A 21 -5.49 52.82 -10.58
N ASP A 22 -4.27 53.11 -10.16
CA ASP A 22 -3.26 52.10 -9.82
C ASP A 22 -3.73 51.20 -8.68
N ARG A 23 -4.37 51.79 -7.66
CA ARG A 23 -4.91 51.02 -6.54
C ARG A 23 -6.09 50.16 -6.99
N LEU A 24 -6.97 50.65 -7.86
CA LEU A 24 -8.07 49.88 -8.44
C LEU A 24 -7.55 48.75 -9.33
N ARG A 25 -6.56 49.01 -10.18
CA ARG A 25 -5.87 48.00 -11.00
C ARG A 25 -5.23 46.93 -10.12
N ARG A 26 -4.62 47.31 -8.99
CA ARG A 26 -4.04 46.37 -8.03
C ARG A 26 -5.13 45.54 -7.32
N VAL A 27 -6.23 46.14 -6.91
CA VAL A 27 -7.36 45.40 -6.30
C VAL A 27 -7.99 44.46 -7.33
N GLN A 28 -8.16 44.90 -8.57
CA GLN A 28 -8.66 44.07 -9.67
C GLN A 28 -7.72 42.92 -9.99
N TYR A 29 -6.40 43.15 -9.96
CA TYR A 29 -5.38 42.11 -10.13
C TYR A 29 -5.42 41.10 -8.99
N ILE A 30 -5.56 41.54 -7.73
CA ILE A 30 -5.69 40.63 -6.59
C ILE A 30 -6.97 39.79 -6.69
N LEU A 31 -8.08 40.39 -7.12
CA LEU A 31 -9.38 39.72 -7.16
C LEU A 31 -9.51 38.72 -8.33
N ASN A 32 -9.01 39.10 -9.51
CA ASN A 32 -9.16 38.31 -10.73
C ASN A 32 -7.92 37.47 -11.07
N GLY A 33 -6.79 37.77 -10.45
CA GLY A 33 -5.48 37.22 -10.80
C GLY A 33 -4.96 37.80 -12.11
N ASP A 34 -3.81 37.29 -12.56
CA ASP A 34 -3.34 37.54 -13.92
C ASP A 34 -4.28 36.84 -14.92
N SER A 35 -5.08 37.63 -15.64
CA SER A 35 -6.00 37.10 -16.65
C SER A 35 -5.26 36.46 -17.82
N ALA A 36 -4.01 36.88 -18.10
CA ALA A 36 -3.22 36.34 -19.20
C ALA A 36 -2.70 34.91 -18.94
N ALA A 37 -2.35 34.58 -17.69
CA ALA A 37 -1.93 33.23 -17.30
C ALA A 37 -3.09 32.21 -17.26
N ARG A 38 -4.36 32.67 -17.22
CA ARG A 38 -5.55 31.82 -17.10
C ARG A 38 -5.99 31.16 -18.41
N ASP A 39 -5.58 31.72 -19.55
CA ASP A 39 -5.97 31.21 -20.88
C ASP A 39 -5.11 30.01 -21.36
N THR A 40 -4.00 29.70 -20.69
CA THR A 40 -3.05 28.66 -21.13
C THR A 40 -3.20 27.32 -20.42
N THR A 41 -4.02 27.23 -19.38
CA THR A 41 -4.25 25.97 -18.65
C THR A 41 -5.68 25.47 -18.85
N LEU A 42 -5.77 24.20 -19.23
CA LEU A 42 -6.89 23.36 -19.70
C LEU A 42 -8.31 23.48 -19.07
N ASP A 43 -8.60 24.44 -18.20
CA ASP A 43 -9.92 24.61 -17.59
C ASP A 43 -10.75 25.71 -18.26
N LYS A 44 -11.29 25.38 -19.45
CA LYS A 44 -12.30 26.17 -20.18
C LYS A 44 -13.64 26.33 -19.40
N HIS A 45 -13.75 25.81 -18.18
CA HIS A 45 -14.97 25.79 -17.36
C HIS A 45 -15.00 26.79 -16.19
N ALA A 46 -13.92 27.53 -15.92
CA ALA A 46 -13.94 28.60 -14.92
C ALA A 46 -14.49 29.90 -15.54
N THR A 47 -15.81 29.91 -15.76
CA THR A 47 -16.59 31.06 -16.24
C THR A 47 -16.16 32.34 -15.53
N THR A 48 -15.64 33.27 -16.32
CA THR A 48 -15.16 34.61 -15.95
C THR A 48 -16.29 35.54 -15.46
N THR A 49 -17.51 35.04 -15.34
CA THR A 49 -18.74 35.79 -15.00
C THR A 49 -19.24 35.54 -13.58
N THR A 50 -18.57 34.67 -12.81
CA THR A 50 -19.00 34.34 -11.45
C THR A 50 -18.33 35.25 -10.44
N SER A 51 -19.13 35.86 -9.54
CA SER A 51 -18.65 36.71 -8.44
C SER A 51 -17.56 35.99 -7.65
N ALA A 52 -16.52 36.71 -7.21
CA ALA A 52 -15.42 36.12 -6.43
C ALA A 52 -15.90 35.36 -5.18
N LEU A 53 -16.99 35.84 -4.56
CA LEU A 53 -17.65 35.16 -3.44
C LEU A 53 -18.19 33.78 -3.84
N SER A 54 -18.80 33.66 -5.01
CA SER A 54 -19.34 32.39 -5.49
C SER A 54 -18.23 31.37 -5.79
N ARG A 55 -17.08 31.84 -6.27
CA ARG A 55 -15.87 31.02 -6.48
C ARG A 55 -15.29 30.54 -5.15
N LEU A 56 -15.19 31.44 -4.17
CA LEU A 56 -14.76 31.08 -2.81
C LEU A 56 -15.69 30.05 -2.17
N HIS A 57 -17.02 30.24 -2.25
CA HIS A 57 -17.98 29.25 -1.76
C HIS A 57 -17.96 27.93 -2.52
N HIS A 58 -17.59 27.93 -3.81
CA HIS A 58 -17.37 26.69 -4.54
C HIS A 58 -16.13 25.95 -4.03
N LEU A 59 -15.00 26.67 -3.88
CA LEU A 59 -13.78 26.11 -3.30
C LEU A 59 -13.98 25.63 -1.86
N GLU A 60 -14.72 26.37 -1.04
CA GLU A 60 -15.06 25.96 0.31
C GLU A 60 -15.84 24.64 0.31
N ARG A 61 -16.85 24.51 -0.55
CA ARG A 61 -17.61 23.26 -0.69
C ARG A 61 -16.75 22.10 -1.18
N THR A 62 -15.87 22.31 -2.15
CA THR A 62 -14.97 21.24 -2.62
C THR A 62 -13.94 20.85 -1.58
N LEU A 63 -13.44 21.82 -0.78
CA LEU A 63 -12.55 21.54 0.35
C LEU A 63 -13.28 20.76 1.44
N GLN A 64 -14.51 21.14 1.79
CA GLN A 64 -15.35 20.39 2.74
C GLN A 64 -15.59 18.95 2.24
N GLN A 65 -15.89 18.75 0.96
CA GLN A 65 -16.00 17.40 0.38
C GLN A 65 -14.68 16.62 0.48
N LEU A 66 -13.55 17.29 0.25
CA LEU A 66 -12.23 16.67 0.33
C LEU A 66 -11.85 16.29 1.77
N THR A 67 -12.27 17.07 2.76
CA THR A 67 -12.06 16.74 4.19
C THR A 67 -12.82 15.48 4.62
N VAL A 68 -14.00 15.25 4.05
CA VAL A 68 -14.77 14.01 4.30
C VAL A 68 -14.12 12.81 3.60
N ARG A 69 -13.53 13.03 2.41
CA ARG A 69 -12.96 11.94 1.60
C ARG A 69 -11.54 11.53 2.00
N SER A 70 -10.76 12.45 2.59
CA SER A 70 -9.36 12.21 2.94
C SER A 70 -9.08 12.54 4.41
N PRO A 71 -8.72 11.53 5.24
CA PRO A 71 -8.42 11.76 6.66
C PRO A 71 -7.19 12.64 6.88
N ALA A 72 -6.21 12.61 5.96
CA ALA A 72 -5.02 13.45 6.03
C ALA A 72 -5.34 14.95 5.96
N VAL A 73 -6.36 15.35 5.18
CA VAL A 73 -6.76 16.76 5.07
C VAL A 73 -7.45 17.21 6.37
N ALA A 74 -8.24 16.31 6.99
CA ALA A 74 -8.83 16.59 8.30
C ALA A 74 -7.77 16.75 9.39
N GLU A 75 -6.72 15.93 9.38
CA GLU A 75 -5.58 16.05 10.29
C GLU A 75 -4.81 17.35 10.10
N VAL A 76 -4.54 17.76 8.86
CA VAL A 76 -3.86 19.04 8.58
C VAL A 76 -4.70 20.24 9.05
N LEU A 77 -6.02 20.20 8.88
CA LEU A 77 -6.90 21.26 9.40
C LEU A 77 -6.97 21.25 10.92
N ALA A 78 -6.96 20.08 11.57
CA ALA A 78 -6.86 19.99 13.02
C ALA A 78 -5.51 20.53 13.53
N LEU A 79 -4.43 20.27 12.80
CA LEU A 79 -3.10 20.80 13.08
C LEU A 79 -3.06 22.32 12.92
N HIS A 80 -3.64 22.86 11.86
CA HIS A 80 -3.75 24.30 11.64
C HIS A 80 -4.57 25.00 12.76
N LYS A 81 -5.67 24.39 13.20
CA LYS A 81 -6.50 24.92 14.30
C LYS A 81 -5.80 24.85 15.65
N SER A 82 -5.08 23.76 15.92
CA SER A 82 -4.37 23.59 17.20
C SER A 82 -3.08 24.42 17.27
N HIS A 83 -2.43 24.66 16.14
CA HIS A 83 -1.16 25.37 16.05
C HIS A 83 -1.18 26.44 14.95
N PRO A 84 -1.96 27.51 15.11
CA PRO A 84 -2.00 28.61 14.13
C PRO A 84 -0.64 29.33 13.99
N SER A 85 0.23 29.21 15.01
CA SER A 85 1.59 29.75 15.06
C SER A 85 2.59 29.06 14.12
N LEU A 86 2.28 27.86 13.62
CA LEU A 86 3.12 27.18 12.63
C LEU A 86 2.94 27.73 11.21
N PHE A 87 1.76 28.29 10.93
CA PHE A 87 1.36 28.70 9.58
C PHE A 87 1.32 30.21 9.39
N HIS A 88 1.18 30.97 10.48
CA HIS A 88 1.46 32.40 10.48
C HIS A 88 2.89 32.58 10.99
N PRO A 89 3.83 33.09 10.19
CA PRO A 89 5.11 33.50 10.72
C PRO A 89 4.82 34.54 11.79
N THR A 90 5.02 34.14 13.05
CA THR A 90 4.92 35.06 14.19
C THR A 90 5.82 36.23 13.84
N SER A 91 5.26 37.45 13.84
CA SER A 91 6.01 38.71 13.69
C SER A 91 7.35 38.59 14.42
N PRO A 92 8.50 38.94 13.80
CA PRO A 92 9.82 38.54 14.29
C PRO A 92 9.98 38.95 15.74
N SER A 93 9.75 38.00 16.65
CA SER A 93 9.92 38.23 18.08
C SER A 93 11.42 38.36 18.26
N THR A 94 11.86 39.57 18.58
CA THR A 94 13.20 39.80 19.09
C THR A 94 13.49 38.76 20.18
N PRO A 95 14.60 38.02 20.10
CA PRO A 95 14.86 36.95 21.04
C PRO A 95 14.85 37.50 22.47
N THR A 96 14.06 36.88 23.35
CA THR A 96 13.91 37.25 24.77
C THR A 96 15.13 36.89 25.63
N LEU A 97 16.16 36.30 25.02
CA LEU A 97 17.38 35.81 25.66
C LEU A 97 18.53 36.75 25.34
N SER A 98 19.38 37.01 26.32
CA SER A 98 20.57 37.84 26.15
C SER A 98 21.53 37.19 25.12
N ALA A 99 22.33 37.99 24.43
CA ALA A 99 23.28 37.49 23.41
C ALA A 99 24.25 36.43 23.97
N ALA A 100 24.58 36.50 25.26
CA ALA A 100 25.41 35.52 25.95
C ALA A 100 24.69 34.17 26.14
N GLU A 101 23.41 34.17 26.50
CA GLU A 101 22.60 32.95 26.65
C GLU A 101 22.36 32.27 25.31
N LEU A 102 22.16 33.04 24.24
CA LEU A 102 22.08 32.51 22.87
C LEU A 102 23.38 31.85 22.43
N ALA A 103 24.53 32.46 22.72
CA ALA A 103 25.84 31.87 22.40
C ALA A 103 26.07 30.56 23.19
N ALA A 104 25.69 30.51 24.47
CA ALA A 104 25.78 29.30 25.29
C ALA A 104 24.84 28.19 24.77
N LEU A 105 23.63 28.55 24.35
CA LEU A 105 22.67 27.62 23.75
C LEU A 105 23.17 27.07 22.42
N VAL A 106 23.69 27.93 21.53
CA VAL A 106 24.31 27.50 20.26
C VAL A 106 25.50 26.59 20.54
N LEU A 107 26.35 26.92 21.51
CA LEU A 107 27.51 26.09 21.87
C LEU A 107 27.08 24.71 22.38
N SER A 108 26.04 24.64 23.22
CA SER A 108 25.48 23.38 23.71
C SER A 108 24.89 22.51 22.58
N HIS A 109 24.29 23.15 21.57
CA HIS A 109 23.67 22.47 20.42
C HIS A 109 24.60 22.30 19.22
N THR A 110 25.85 22.76 19.30
CA THR A 110 26.77 22.76 18.15
C THR A 110 26.98 21.35 17.62
N LYS A 111 27.12 20.35 18.50
CA LYS A 111 27.23 18.94 18.10
C LYS A 111 26.04 18.48 17.27
N LEU A 112 24.81 18.74 17.73
CA LEU A 112 23.60 18.38 16.99
C LEU A 112 23.51 19.07 15.64
N ILE A 113 23.84 20.36 15.57
CA ILE A 113 23.82 21.12 14.31
C ILE A 113 24.84 20.53 13.34
N THR A 114 26.06 20.25 13.80
CA THR A 114 27.10 19.64 12.95
C THR A 114 26.71 18.24 12.49
N THR A 115 26.19 17.40 13.38
CA THR A 115 25.75 16.03 13.05
C THR A 115 24.58 16.03 12.07
N ASN A 116 23.59 16.91 12.27
CA ASN A 116 22.46 17.04 11.35
C ASN A 116 22.90 17.62 10.00
N SER A 117 23.82 18.58 9.98
CA SER A 117 24.38 19.10 8.73
C SER A 117 25.12 18.02 7.95
N THR A 118 25.94 17.19 8.62
CA THR A 118 26.61 16.05 7.96
C THR A 118 25.61 15.01 7.47
N ASN A 119 24.55 14.71 8.24
CA ASN A 119 23.52 13.76 7.83
C ASN A 119 22.70 14.27 6.63
N LEU A 120 22.34 15.55 6.59
CA LEU A 120 21.64 16.17 5.46
C LEU A 120 22.54 16.25 4.22
N SER A 121 23.83 16.57 4.39
CA SER A 121 24.79 16.53 3.30
C SER A 121 24.95 15.11 2.75
N ASN A 122 24.98 14.11 3.63
CA ASN A 122 25.02 12.70 3.23
C ASN A 122 23.76 12.31 2.46
N LEU A 123 22.55 12.69 2.94
CA LEU A 123 21.29 12.44 2.25
C LEU A 123 21.19 13.14 0.89
N ALA A 124 21.73 14.37 0.77
CA ALA A 124 21.79 15.07 -0.51
C ALA A 124 22.78 14.40 -1.48
N SER A 125 23.82 13.75 -0.96
CA SER A 125 24.83 13.03 -1.76
C SER A 125 24.42 11.60 -2.13
N THR A 126 23.41 11.01 -1.47
CA THR A 126 22.93 9.68 -1.85
C THR A 126 22.13 9.79 -3.16
N PRO A 127 22.59 9.16 -4.26
CA PRO A 127 21.80 9.12 -5.47
C PRO A 127 20.49 8.37 -5.19
N ILE A 128 19.38 8.97 -5.60
CA ILE A 128 18.07 8.31 -5.57
C ILE A 128 18.21 7.03 -6.39
N SER A 129 18.02 5.88 -5.74
CA SER A 129 18.16 4.58 -6.41
C SER A 129 17.18 4.48 -7.58
N ASP A 130 17.63 3.91 -8.70
CA ASP A 130 16.83 3.72 -9.89
C ASP A 130 15.51 2.99 -9.53
N PRO A 131 14.33 3.53 -9.88
CA PRO A 131 13.05 2.88 -9.62
C PRO A 131 12.80 1.66 -10.53
N ALA A 132 13.59 1.44 -11.59
CA ALA A 132 13.44 0.32 -12.52
C ALA A 132 13.45 -1.09 -11.88
N PRO A 133 14.32 -1.43 -10.91
CA PRO A 133 14.21 -2.70 -10.18
C PRO A 133 12.90 -2.82 -9.38
N LEU A 134 12.41 -1.74 -8.77
CA LEU A 134 11.18 -1.76 -7.98
C LEU A 134 9.96 -1.98 -8.86
N THR A 135 9.91 -1.35 -10.05
CA THR A 135 8.83 -1.59 -11.02
C THR A 135 8.88 -3.02 -11.58
N LYS A 136 10.09 -3.59 -11.77
CA LYS A 136 10.26 -5.01 -12.11
C LYS A 136 9.75 -5.94 -11.01
N LEU A 137 9.96 -5.62 -9.73
CA LEU A 137 9.42 -6.44 -8.64
C LEU A 137 7.89 -6.46 -8.64
N ILE A 138 7.25 -5.33 -8.96
CA ILE A 138 5.79 -5.25 -9.08
C ILE A 138 5.28 -6.14 -10.22
N SER A 139 5.97 -6.17 -11.37
CA SER A 139 5.58 -7.06 -12.48
C SER A 139 5.86 -8.54 -12.19
N LEU A 140 6.93 -8.85 -11.45
CA LEU A 140 7.23 -10.21 -10.99
C LEU A 140 6.20 -10.74 -9.99
N ARG A 141 5.62 -9.89 -9.14
CA ARG A 141 4.61 -10.29 -8.16
C ARG A 141 3.45 -11.05 -8.80
N GLN A 142 2.92 -10.54 -9.91
CA GLN A 142 1.81 -11.19 -10.62
C GLN A 142 2.19 -12.58 -11.15
N ARG A 143 3.43 -12.75 -11.61
CA ARG A 143 3.94 -14.04 -12.07
C ARG A 143 4.10 -15.04 -10.93
N ILE A 144 4.57 -14.58 -9.77
CA ILE A 144 4.70 -15.41 -8.56
C ILE A 144 3.32 -15.89 -8.11
N GLU A 145 2.34 -15.00 -8.07
CA GLU A 145 0.96 -15.34 -7.70
C GLU A 145 0.36 -16.39 -8.65
N ALA A 146 0.51 -16.20 -9.96
CA ALA A 146 0.05 -17.18 -10.95
C ALA A 146 0.72 -18.56 -10.81
N VAL A 147 2.00 -18.61 -10.45
CA VAL A 147 2.71 -19.87 -10.19
C VAL A 147 2.24 -20.51 -8.89
N SER A 148 2.02 -19.72 -7.84
CA SER A 148 1.52 -20.24 -6.55
C SER A 148 0.15 -20.90 -6.68
N GLN A 149 -0.76 -20.32 -7.45
CA GLN A 149 -2.08 -20.90 -7.72
C GLN A 149 -1.96 -22.26 -8.42
N LYS A 150 -1.08 -22.37 -9.42
CA LYS A 150 -0.81 -23.65 -10.10
C LYS A 150 -0.18 -24.69 -9.15
N GLN A 151 0.69 -24.25 -8.25
CA GLN A 151 1.27 -25.14 -7.24
C GLN A 151 0.21 -25.69 -6.29
N ASP A 152 -0.75 -24.86 -5.87
CA ASP A 152 -1.87 -25.30 -5.04
C ASP A 152 -2.78 -26.29 -5.77
N GLU A 153 -3.07 -26.04 -7.06
CA GLU A 153 -3.82 -26.97 -7.90
C GLU A 153 -3.12 -28.32 -8.04
N HIS A 154 -1.80 -28.32 -8.32
CA HIS A 154 -1.00 -29.53 -8.38
C HIS A 154 -0.97 -30.26 -7.04
N ALA A 155 -0.82 -29.53 -5.92
CA ALA A 155 -0.80 -30.12 -4.59
C ALA A 155 -2.12 -30.83 -4.26
N ARG A 156 -3.26 -30.22 -4.61
CA ARG A 156 -4.58 -30.85 -4.48
C ARG A 156 -4.71 -32.10 -5.35
N GLY A 157 -4.30 -32.03 -6.61
CA GLY A 157 -4.34 -33.16 -7.53
C GLY A 157 -3.47 -34.33 -7.05
N VAL A 158 -2.27 -34.06 -6.55
CA VAL A 158 -1.37 -35.08 -5.98
C VAL A 158 -1.96 -35.69 -4.71
N ALA A 159 -2.56 -34.88 -3.83
CA ALA A 159 -3.23 -35.38 -2.63
C ALA A 159 -4.38 -36.33 -2.99
N GLU A 160 -5.22 -35.95 -3.96
CA GLU A 160 -6.31 -36.79 -4.44
C GLU A 160 -5.79 -38.10 -5.05
N LEU A 161 -4.80 -38.04 -5.95
CA LEU A 161 -4.20 -39.22 -6.55
C LEU A 161 -3.60 -40.15 -5.51
N ARG A 162 -2.96 -39.62 -4.47
CA ARG A 162 -2.43 -40.42 -3.35
C ARG A 162 -3.53 -41.12 -2.57
N THR A 163 -4.65 -40.46 -2.31
CA THR A 163 -5.79 -41.11 -1.63
C THR A 163 -6.41 -42.21 -2.49
N ARG A 164 -6.53 -41.99 -3.80
CA ARG A 164 -7.05 -43.00 -4.73
C ARG A 164 -6.11 -44.18 -4.88
N SER A 165 -4.80 -43.94 -5.02
CA SER A 165 -3.81 -45.00 -5.11
C SER A 165 -3.71 -45.80 -3.82
N ALA A 166 -3.76 -45.14 -2.66
CA ALA A 166 -3.78 -45.81 -1.37
C ALA A 166 -4.97 -46.78 -1.25
N ARG A 167 -6.18 -46.35 -1.62
CA ARG A 167 -7.37 -47.22 -1.60
C ARG A 167 -7.26 -48.43 -2.53
N ILE A 168 -6.67 -48.25 -3.72
CA ILE A 168 -6.47 -49.37 -4.66
C ILE A 168 -5.47 -50.37 -4.09
N VAL A 169 -4.37 -49.88 -3.51
CA VAL A 169 -3.36 -50.73 -2.87
C VAL A 169 -3.95 -51.46 -1.66
N GLU A 170 -4.69 -50.77 -0.80
CA GLU A 170 -5.40 -51.35 0.34
C GLU A 170 -6.34 -52.47 -0.10
N HIS A 171 -7.21 -52.20 -1.07
CA HIS A 171 -8.11 -53.20 -1.64
C HIS A 171 -7.38 -54.41 -2.23
N TRP A 172 -6.27 -54.18 -2.94
CA TRP A 172 -5.46 -55.27 -3.50
C TRP A 172 -4.79 -56.11 -2.41
N VAL A 173 -4.29 -55.49 -1.35
CA VAL A 173 -3.70 -56.21 -0.21
C VAL A 173 -4.76 -57.04 0.52
N GLU A 174 -5.92 -56.45 0.81
CA GLU A 174 -7.01 -57.12 1.53
C GLU A 174 -7.59 -58.28 0.72
N GLN A 175 -8.02 -58.03 -0.52
CA GLN A 175 -8.73 -59.03 -1.29
C GLN A 175 -7.78 -59.95 -2.07
N GLY A 176 -6.70 -59.40 -2.60
CA GLY A 176 -5.72 -60.11 -3.40
C GLY A 176 -4.78 -60.94 -2.54
N CYS A 177 -4.08 -60.33 -1.59
CA CYS A 177 -3.08 -61.04 -0.79
C CYS A 177 -3.70 -61.81 0.37
N LEU A 178 -4.43 -61.12 1.26
CA LEU A 178 -4.99 -61.74 2.46
C LEU A 178 -6.12 -62.71 2.11
N GLY A 179 -7.09 -62.26 1.30
CA GLY A 179 -8.20 -63.12 0.87
C GLY A 179 -7.78 -64.36 0.08
N MET A 180 -6.69 -64.28 -0.70
CA MET A 180 -6.11 -65.46 -1.35
C MET A 180 -5.36 -66.33 -0.34
N GLY A 181 -4.63 -65.74 0.61
CA GLY A 181 -3.96 -66.45 1.70
C GLY A 181 -4.93 -67.28 2.55
N ASP A 182 -6.07 -66.70 2.93
CA ASP A 182 -7.12 -67.41 3.69
C ASP A 182 -7.66 -68.61 2.92
N LYS A 183 -7.89 -68.43 1.60
CA LYS A 183 -8.30 -69.54 0.73
C LYS A 183 -7.21 -70.60 0.68
N TRP A 184 -5.96 -70.24 0.42
CA TRP A 184 -4.86 -71.22 0.40
C TRP A 184 -4.75 -72.00 1.71
N ALA A 185 -4.88 -71.33 2.86
CA ALA A 185 -4.87 -71.97 4.17
C ALA A 185 -6.05 -72.94 4.34
N GLU A 186 -7.26 -72.58 3.89
CA GLU A 186 -8.41 -73.48 3.91
C GLU A 186 -8.18 -74.72 3.03
N TRP A 187 -7.64 -74.51 1.82
CA TRP A 187 -7.30 -75.61 0.91
C TRP A 187 -6.23 -76.52 1.48
N GLU A 188 -5.20 -75.96 2.12
CA GLU A 188 -4.15 -76.72 2.80
C GLU A 188 -4.72 -77.55 3.96
N GLU A 189 -5.60 -76.99 4.80
CA GLU A 189 -6.21 -77.74 5.91
C GLU A 189 -7.12 -78.86 5.39
N ARG A 190 -7.87 -78.63 4.31
CA ARG A 190 -8.66 -79.68 3.64
C ARG A 190 -7.77 -80.79 3.10
N LEU A 191 -6.67 -80.43 2.44
CA LEU A 191 -5.71 -81.38 1.89
C LEU A 191 -5.05 -82.19 3.01
N ARG A 192 -4.67 -81.55 4.12
CA ARG A 192 -4.14 -82.19 5.33
C ARG A 192 -5.16 -83.16 5.93
N GLY A 193 -6.43 -82.76 6.01
CA GLY A 193 -7.52 -83.61 6.45
C GLY A 193 -7.70 -84.87 5.57
N MET A 194 -7.63 -84.69 4.24
CA MET A 194 -7.66 -85.82 3.30
C MET A 194 -6.43 -86.71 3.43
N GLU A 195 -5.24 -86.14 3.58
CA GLU A 195 -3.99 -86.89 3.79
C GLU A 195 -4.07 -87.74 5.07
N ILE A 196 -4.55 -87.17 6.18
CA ILE A 196 -4.77 -87.90 7.43
C ILE A 196 -5.77 -89.05 7.21
N ALA A 197 -6.86 -88.80 6.49
CA ALA A 197 -7.86 -89.84 6.19
C ALA A 197 -7.28 -90.98 5.34
N VAL A 198 -6.44 -90.66 4.35
CA VAL A 198 -5.74 -91.65 3.52
C VAL A 198 -4.76 -92.46 4.38
N ARG A 199 -3.90 -91.81 5.18
CA ARG A 199 -2.97 -92.51 6.10
C ARG A 199 -3.71 -93.43 7.06
N ARG A 200 -4.87 -93.01 7.60
CA ARG A 200 -5.71 -93.85 8.47
C ARG A 200 -6.25 -95.08 7.74
N ARG A 201 -6.73 -94.93 6.50
CA ARG A 201 -7.22 -96.04 5.68
C ARG A 201 -6.10 -97.00 5.27
N GLU A 202 -4.97 -96.48 4.84
CA GLU A 202 -3.79 -97.30 4.52
C GLU A 202 -3.28 -98.04 5.75
N GLY A 203 -3.22 -97.38 6.91
CA GLY A 203 -2.86 -98.01 8.17
C GLY A 203 -3.88 -99.06 8.65
N ALA A 204 -5.17 -98.92 8.30
CA ALA A 204 -6.16 -99.98 8.53
C ALA A 204 -5.96 -101.15 7.58
N ARG A 205 -5.78 -100.88 6.28
CA ARG A 205 -5.53 -101.91 5.26
C ARG A 205 -4.26 -102.72 5.55
N ARG A 206 -3.15 -102.08 5.96
CA ARG A 206 -1.92 -102.79 6.34
C ARG A 206 -2.11 -103.72 7.55
N ARG A 207 -2.95 -103.32 8.52
CA ARG A 207 -3.32 -104.17 9.66
C ARG A 207 -4.18 -105.35 9.25
N GLU A 208 -5.09 -105.15 8.29
CA GLU A 208 -5.92 -106.22 7.71
C GLU A 208 -5.10 -107.19 6.85
N GLU A 209 -4.11 -106.69 6.11
CA GLU A 209 -3.17 -107.47 5.29
C GLU A 209 -2.10 -108.20 6.12
N GLY A 210 -2.09 -108.03 7.45
CA GLY A 210 -1.15 -108.70 8.36
C GLY A 210 0.31 -108.21 8.26
N ILE A 211 0.54 -107.08 7.61
CA ILE A 211 1.87 -106.48 7.45
C ILE A 211 2.04 -105.42 8.54
N VAL A 212 2.66 -105.85 9.65
CA VAL A 212 3.28 -104.96 10.64
C VAL A 212 4.75 -104.82 10.29
#